data_AF-A0A955B1C2-F1
#
_entry.id   AF-A0A955B1C2-F1
#
_cell.length_a   1.000
_cell.length_b   1.000
_cell.length_c   1.000
_cell.angle_alpha   90.00
_cell.angle_beta   90.00
_cell.angle_gamma   90.00
#
_symmetry.space_group_name_H-M   'P 1'
#
loop_
_entity.id
_entity.type
_entity.pdbx_description
1 polymer ?
#
loop_
_entity_poly.entity_id
_entity_poly.type
_entity_poly.pdbx_seq_one_letter_code
_entity_poly.pdbx_strand_id
1 'polypeptide(L)'
;MKARIIAVGLLVMIAYSLFLFVEYYRIDKHDKTMSAITETAYRIHLYVQAHGIPPEHLSMIEPLDGHINRTEDAWGNSLKYSYDNTGLFRLESLGANGLLGGEGDNRDVARSFRWQNESGGVLSDEAFWASERSIP
;
A
#
# COMPACT_ATOMS: atom_id res chain seq x y z
N MET A 1 51.62 3.22 16.81
CA MET A 1 51.23 3.08 15.38
C MET A 1 50.22 1.96 15.16
N LYS A 2 50.50 0.71 15.60
CA LYS A 2 49.59 -0.45 15.45
C LYS A 2 48.18 -0.25 16.02
N ALA A 3 48.06 0.31 17.23
CA ALA A 3 46.74 0.56 17.86
C ALA A 3 45.86 1.54 17.07
N ARG A 4 46.46 2.54 16.39
CA ARG A 4 45.71 3.49 15.54
C ARG A 4 45.21 2.82 14.26
N ILE A 5 46.01 1.93 13.68
CA ILE A 5 45.62 1.16 12.49
C ILE A 5 44.46 0.21 12.83
N ILE A 6 44.53 -0.48 13.97
CA ILE A 6 43.44 -1.36 14.44
C ILE A 6 42.16 -0.57 14.71
N ALA A 7 42.26 0.58 15.38
CA ALA A 7 41.10 1.42 15.67
C ALA A 7 40.42 1.94 14.40
N VAL A 8 41.20 2.35 13.39
CA VAL A 8 40.68 2.77 12.08
C VAL A 8 40.00 1.61 11.36
N GLY A 9 40.60 0.41 11.38
CA GLY A 9 40.00 -0.79 10.78
C GLY A 9 38.64 -1.15 11.41
N LEU A 10 38.53 -1.08 12.74
CA LEU A 10 37.27 -1.32 13.45
C LEU A 10 36.21 -0.26 13.10
N LEU A 11 36.59 1.01 13.02
CA LEU A 11 35.66 2.08 12.63
C LEU A 11 35.11 1.89 11.22
N VAL A 12 35.96 1.49 10.26
CA VAL A 12 35.53 1.21 8.89
C VAL A 12 34.58 0.01 8.84
N MET A 13 34.86 -1.06 9.59
CA MET A 13 33.95 -2.20 9.67
C MET A 13 32.59 -1.80 10.26
N ILE A 14 32.57 -1.03 11.36
CA ILE A 14 31.32 -0.58 11.98
C ILE A 14 30.53 0.29 10.99
N ALA A 15 31.18 1.25 10.34
CA ALA A 15 30.53 2.10 9.36
C ALA A 15 29.95 1.29 8.18
N TYR A 16 30.69 0.29 7.70
CA TYR A 16 30.22 -0.60 6.64
C TYR A 16 29.04 -1.47 7.08
N SER A 17 29.10 -2.05 8.28
CA SER A 17 27.98 -2.81 8.85
C SER A 17 26.73 -1.95 9.02
N LEU A 18 26.88 -0.71 9.50
CA LEU A 18 25.76 0.25 9.60
C LEU A 18 25.18 0.61 8.23
N PHE A 19 26.03 0.81 7.22
CA PHE A 19 25.58 1.07 5.86
C PHE A 19 24.77 -0.10 5.29
N LEU A 20 25.27 -1.33 5.42
CA LEU A 20 24.54 -2.53 4.99
C LEU A 20 23.22 -2.72 5.75
N PHE A 21 23.22 -2.43 7.06
CA PHE A 21 22.02 -2.49 7.87
C PHE A 21 20.96 -1.51 7.34
N VAL A 22 21.31 -0.25 7.08
CA VAL A 22 20.36 0.75 6.55
C VAL A 22 19.76 0.32 5.20
N GLU A 23 20.57 -0.22 4.28
CA GLU A 23 20.04 -0.72 3.00
C GLU A 23 19.17 -1.96 3.19
N TYR A 24 19.51 -2.87 4.10
CA TYR A 24 18.72 -4.06 4.39
C TYR A 24 17.31 -3.73 4.93
N TYR A 25 17.18 -2.68 5.73
CA TYR A 25 15.88 -2.24 6.29
C TYR A 25 15.11 -1.26 5.41
N ARG A 26 15.58 -0.98 4.18
CA ARG A 26 14.78 -0.20 3.23
C ARG A 26 13.63 -1.05 2.70
N ILE A 27 12.47 -0.86 3.32
CA ILE A 27 11.21 -1.37 2.78
C ILE A 27 11.01 -0.77 1.39
N ASP A 28 10.79 -1.65 0.42
CA ASP A 28 10.54 -1.30 -0.96
C ASP A 28 9.34 -0.34 -1.09
N LYS A 29 9.43 0.63 -2.00
CA LYS A 29 8.36 1.63 -2.16
C LYS A 29 7.07 1.01 -2.69
N HIS A 30 7.15 -0.05 -3.49
CA HIS A 30 5.96 -0.77 -3.91
C HIS A 30 5.32 -1.50 -2.73
N ASP A 31 6.10 -2.08 -1.81
CA ASP A 31 5.56 -2.73 -0.60
C ASP A 31 4.86 -1.72 0.32
N LYS A 32 5.43 -0.52 0.48
CA LYS A 32 4.77 0.60 1.20
C LYS A 32 3.48 1.02 0.51
N THR A 33 3.49 1.09 -0.82
CA THR A 33 2.31 1.43 -1.62
C THR A 33 1.23 0.36 -1.49
N MET A 34 1.59 -0.91 -1.52
CA MET A 34 0.67 -2.03 -1.29
C MET A 34 0.06 -1.96 0.11
N SER A 35 0.86 -1.64 1.12
CA SER A 35 0.37 -1.44 2.49
C SER A 35 -0.67 -0.31 2.57
N ALA A 36 -0.41 0.83 1.92
CA ALA A 36 -1.36 1.95 1.83
C ALA A 36 -2.65 1.59 1.08
N ILE A 37 -2.54 0.80 -0.01
CA ILE A 37 -3.69 0.27 -0.75
C ILE A 37 -4.53 -0.62 0.16
N THR A 38 -3.93 -1.57 0.87
CA THR A 38 -4.64 -2.50 1.76
C THR A 38 -5.31 -1.76 2.92
N GLU A 39 -4.62 -0.81 3.54
CA GLU A 39 -5.18 0.02 4.62
C GLU A 39 -6.36 0.88 4.12
N THR A 40 -6.22 1.50 2.95
CA THR A 40 -7.31 2.28 2.33
C THR A 40 -8.48 1.39 1.98
N ALA A 41 -8.24 0.19 1.43
CA ALA A 41 -9.27 -0.77 1.08
C ALA A 41 -10.03 -1.27 2.33
N TYR A 42 -9.34 -1.47 3.45
CA TYR A 42 -9.99 -1.81 4.72
C TYR A 42 -10.89 -0.67 5.23
N ARG A 43 -10.46 0.59 5.12
CA ARG A 43 -11.28 1.75 5.49
C ARG A 43 -12.50 1.91 4.58
N ILE A 44 -12.37 1.66 3.28
CA ILE A 44 -13.50 1.60 2.35
C ILE A 44 -14.47 0.49 2.76
N HIS A 45 -13.97 -0.68 3.13
CA HIS A 45 -14.79 -1.80 3.59
C HIS A 45 -15.60 -1.43 4.84
N LEU A 46 -14.99 -0.79 5.85
CA LEU A 46 -15.72 -0.29 7.02
C LEU A 46 -16.78 0.75 6.65
N TYR A 47 -16.47 1.65 5.71
CA TYR A 47 -17.44 2.62 5.21
C TYR A 47 -18.64 1.93 4.55
N VAL A 48 -18.39 0.92 3.70
CA VAL A 48 -19.43 0.12 3.05
C VAL A 48 -20.28 -0.63 4.09
N GLN A 49 -19.69 -1.16 5.15
CA GLN A 49 -20.46 -1.80 6.23
C GLN A 49 -21.41 -0.83 6.92
N ALA A 50 -20.96 0.41 7.14
CA ALA A 50 -21.77 1.43 7.80
C ALA A 50 -22.85 2.04 6.89
N HIS A 51 -22.58 2.20 5.59
CA HIS A 51 -23.43 2.96 4.67
C HIS A 51 -24.12 2.11 3.58
N GLY A 52 -23.71 0.86 3.42
CA GLY A 52 -24.20 -0.06 2.39
C GLY A 52 -23.68 0.19 0.98
N ILE A 53 -22.90 1.26 0.76
CA ILE A 53 -22.35 1.67 -0.53
C ILE A 53 -20.89 2.14 -0.40
N PRO A 54 -20.06 2.05 -1.45
CA PRO A 54 -18.71 2.58 -1.43
C PRO A 54 -18.74 4.11 -1.36
N PRO A 55 -17.69 4.73 -0.79
CA PRO A 55 -17.56 6.18 -0.84
C PRO A 55 -17.42 6.63 -2.30
N GLU A 56 -17.92 7.82 -2.63
CA GLU A 56 -17.70 8.41 -3.96
C GLU A 56 -16.23 8.85 -4.12
N HIS A 57 -15.63 9.33 -3.03
CA HIS A 57 -14.26 9.80 -2.97
C HIS A 57 -13.57 9.36 -1.67
N LEU A 58 -12.25 9.14 -1.72
CA LEU A 58 -11.45 8.75 -0.55
C LEU A 58 -11.41 9.80 0.58
N SER A 59 -11.90 11.01 0.36
CA SER A 59 -12.06 12.01 1.42
C SER A 59 -13.26 11.73 2.33
N MET A 60 -14.20 10.87 1.93
CA MET A 60 -15.39 10.51 2.72
C MET A 60 -15.10 9.46 3.80
N ILE A 61 -13.97 8.75 3.70
CA ILE A 61 -13.59 7.75 4.69
C ILE A 61 -12.93 8.42 5.89
N GLU A 62 -13.48 8.20 7.07
CA GLU A 62 -12.91 8.71 8.31
C GLU A 62 -11.56 8.03 8.61
N PRO A 63 -10.62 8.74 9.26
CA PRO A 63 -9.41 8.12 9.77
C PRO A 63 -9.75 7.17 10.94
N LEU A 64 -8.99 6.09 11.06
CA LEU A 64 -9.04 5.17 12.19
C LEU A 64 -7.98 5.56 13.23
N ASP A 65 -8.39 5.62 14.50
CA ASP A 65 -7.47 5.94 15.60
C ASP A 65 -6.36 4.91 15.72
N GLY A 66 -5.11 5.37 15.82
CA GLY A 66 -3.93 4.51 15.91
C GLY A 66 -3.45 3.92 14.57
N HIS A 67 -4.09 4.26 13.45
CA HIS A 67 -3.67 3.86 12.10
C HIS A 67 -2.96 5.00 11.35
N ILE A 68 -2.25 4.65 10.27
CA ILE A 68 -1.47 5.61 9.47
C ILE A 68 -2.41 6.48 8.63
N ASN A 69 -3.56 5.94 8.24
CA ASN A 69 -4.64 6.57 7.47
C ASN A 69 -4.19 7.17 6.14
N ARG A 70 -3.12 6.61 5.55
CA ARG A 70 -2.53 7.13 4.32
C ARG A 70 -3.34 6.68 3.11
N THR A 71 -3.77 7.64 2.30
CA THR A 71 -4.40 7.44 0.98
C THR A 71 -3.47 7.86 -0.17
N GLU A 72 -2.17 7.82 0.08
CA GLU A 72 -1.10 8.19 -0.83
C GLU A 72 -0.11 7.02 -1.00
N ASP A 73 0.52 6.95 -2.16
CA ASP A 73 1.56 5.97 -2.43
C ASP A 73 2.90 6.34 -1.74
N ALA A 74 3.94 5.53 -1.98
CA ALA A 74 5.25 5.76 -1.39
C ALA A 74 6.04 6.94 -2.00
N TRP A 75 5.57 7.50 -3.12
CA TRP A 75 6.15 8.67 -3.79
C TRP A 75 5.40 9.97 -3.48
N GLY A 76 4.27 9.89 -2.76
CA GLY A 76 3.46 11.04 -2.32
C GLY A 76 2.31 11.37 -3.27
N ASN A 77 2.00 10.51 -4.24
CA ASN A 77 0.83 10.69 -5.09
C ASN A 77 -0.41 10.10 -4.42
N SER A 78 -1.56 10.77 -4.54
CA SER A 78 -2.83 10.21 -4.07
C SER A 78 -3.17 8.92 -4.83
N LEU A 79 -3.67 7.93 -4.10
CA LEU A 79 -4.18 6.70 -4.70
C LEU A 79 -5.39 7.03 -5.58
N LYS A 80 -5.40 6.48 -6.79
CA LYS A 80 -6.55 6.50 -7.67
C LYS A 80 -7.58 5.50 -7.17
N TYR A 81 -8.82 5.95 -7.08
CA TYR A 81 -9.94 5.14 -6.64
C TYR A 81 -11.05 5.18 -7.69
N SER A 82 -11.60 4.01 -7.98
CA SER A 82 -12.80 3.86 -8.81
C SER A 82 -13.62 2.68 -8.31
N TYR A 83 -14.92 2.69 -8.58
CA TYR A 83 -15.79 1.54 -8.36
C TYR A 83 -16.81 1.43 -9.48
N ASP A 84 -17.40 0.26 -9.64
CA ASP A 84 -18.39 0.00 -10.67
C ASP A 84 -19.64 -0.72 -10.12
N ASN A 85 -20.64 -0.83 -10.97
CA ASN A 85 -21.91 -1.49 -10.67
C ASN A 85 -21.81 -3.03 -10.61
N THR A 86 -20.63 -3.61 -10.85
CA THR A 86 -20.39 -5.06 -10.74
C THR A 86 -20.02 -5.48 -9.32
N GLY A 87 -20.00 -4.53 -8.39
CA GLY A 87 -19.64 -4.78 -7.00
C GLY A 87 -18.14 -4.79 -6.76
N LEU A 88 -17.34 -4.15 -7.64
CA LEU A 88 -15.90 -4.03 -7.50
C LEU A 88 -15.50 -2.57 -7.26
N PHE A 89 -14.44 -2.38 -6.46
CA PHE A 89 -13.69 -1.13 -6.42
C PHE A 89 -12.21 -1.41 -6.67
N ARG A 90 -11.50 -0.44 -7.24
CA ARG A 90 -10.09 -0.52 -7.59
C ARG A 90 -9.32 0.62 -6.92
N LEU A 91 -8.16 0.28 -6.38
CA LEU A 91 -7.16 1.22 -5.91
C LEU A 91 -5.90 1.07 -6.74
N GLU A 92 -5.30 2.19 -7.15
CA GLU A 92 -4.16 2.21 -8.06
C GLU A 92 -3.18 3.34 -7.73
N SER A 93 -1.88 3.03 -7.82
CA SER A 93 -0.77 3.98 -7.89
C SER A 93 -0.13 3.86 -9.26
N LEU A 94 0.24 5.00 -9.85
CA LEU A 94 0.94 5.09 -11.13
C LEU A 94 2.47 5.18 -10.97
N GLY A 95 2.99 4.84 -9.78
CA GLY A 95 4.41 4.98 -9.48
C GLY A 95 4.91 6.43 -9.47
N ALA A 96 6.24 6.58 -9.52
CA ALA A 96 6.92 7.84 -9.29
C ALA A 96 6.60 8.94 -10.31
N ASN A 97 6.32 8.57 -11.56
CA ASN A 97 6.07 9.52 -12.65
C ASN A 97 4.60 9.95 -12.76
N GLY A 98 3.68 9.27 -12.08
CA GLY A 98 2.25 9.56 -12.14
C GLY A 98 1.60 9.27 -13.50
N LEU A 99 2.25 8.47 -14.36
CA LEU A 99 1.78 8.13 -15.70
C LEU A 99 1.48 6.63 -15.79
N LEU A 100 0.52 6.26 -16.64
CA LEU A 100 0.16 4.86 -16.83
C LEU A 100 1.32 4.08 -17.46
N GLY A 101 1.63 2.93 -16.87
CA GLY A 101 2.70 2.03 -17.28
C GLY A 101 4.09 2.52 -16.88
N GLY A 102 5.08 1.64 -17.05
CA GLY A 102 6.46 1.90 -16.68
C GLY A 102 7.11 0.68 -16.02
N GLU A 103 8.34 0.88 -15.57
CA GLU A 103 9.15 -0.16 -14.92
C GLU A 103 9.85 0.42 -13.69
N GLY A 104 10.31 -0.46 -12.79
CA GLY A 104 10.91 -0.05 -11.51
C GLY A 104 9.97 0.86 -10.72
N ASP A 105 10.51 1.97 -10.19
CA ASP A 105 9.76 2.98 -9.43
C ASP A 105 8.56 3.58 -10.20
N ASN A 106 8.53 3.50 -11.53
CA ASN A 106 7.41 3.99 -12.36
C ASN A 106 6.37 2.91 -12.66
N ARG A 107 6.52 1.70 -12.13
CA ARG A 107 5.57 0.61 -12.39
C ARG A 107 4.28 0.84 -11.60
N ASP A 108 3.17 0.76 -12.31
CA ASP A 108 1.83 0.78 -11.73
C ASP A 108 1.63 -0.34 -10.69
N VAL A 109 0.90 -0.01 -9.61
CA VAL A 109 0.47 -0.97 -8.60
C VAL A 109 -1.03 -0.81 -8.43
N ALA A 110 -1.79 -1.85 -8.76
CA ALA A 110 -3.23 -1.83 -8.66
C ALA A 110 -3.80 -3.09 -7.99
N ARG A 111 -4.90 -2.92 -7.26
CA ARG A 111 -5.70 -3.99 -6.69
C ARG A 111 -7.18 -3.70 -6.84
N SER A 112 -7.94 -4.75 -7.13
CA SER A 112 -9.39 -4.71 -7.16
C SER A 112 -9.95 -5.53 -6.00
N PHE A 113 -11.01 -5.02 -5.40
CA PHE A 113 -11.66 -5.59 -4.23
C PHE A 113 -13.15 -5.69 -4.50
N ARG A 114 -13.76 -6.77 -4.02
CA ARG A 114 -15.20 -6.99 -4.15
C ARG A 114 -15.89 -6.44 -2.90
N TRP A 115 -16.87 -5.55 -3.09
CA TRP A 115 -17.69 -4.99 -2.03
C TRP A 115 -19.14 -5.51 -2.06
N GLN A 116 -19.59 -6.08 -3.19
CA GLN A 116 -20.86 -6.83 -3.28
C GLN A 116 -20.68 -8.25 -3.80
N ASN A 117 -21.54 -9.16 -3.33
CA ASN A 117 -21.69 -10.50 -3.89
C ASN A 117 -22.48 -10.47 -5.22
N GLU A 118 -22.58 -11.62 -5.89
CA GLU A 118 -23.31 -11.76 -7.16
C GLU A 118 -24.81 -11.45 -7.05
N SER A 119 -25.37 -11.48 -5.84
CA SER A 119 -26.75 -11.13 -5.54
C SER A 119 -26.94 -9.66 -5.14
N GLY A 120 -25.89 -8.83 -5.22
CA GLY A 120 -25.90 -7.41 -4.86
C GLY A 120 -25.82 -7.12 -3.35
N GLY A 121 -25.64 -8.14 -2.52
CA GLY A 121 -25.48 -8.00 -1.07
C GLY A 121 -24.06 -7.57 -0.69
N VAL A 122 -23.93 -6.76 0.36
CA VAL A 122 -22.63 -6.33 0.90
C VAL A 122 -21.87 -7.51 1.51
N LEU A 123 -20.57 -7.62 1.20
CA LEU A 123 -19.71 -8.66 1.76
C LEU A 123 -19.19 -8.29 3.15
N SER A 124 -19.33 -9.18 4.13
CA SER A 124 -18.78 -9.02 5.49
C SER A 124 -17.37 -9.65 5.62
N ASP A 125 -16.58 -9.08 6.53
CA ASP A 125 -15.13 -9.22 6.82
C ASP A 125 -14.28 -10.38 6.23
N GLU A 126 -14.78 -11.61 6.13
CA GLU A 126 -13.99 -12.76 5.63
C GLU A 126 -13.70 -12.67 4.12
N ALA A 127 -14.61 -12.05 3.35
CA ALA A 127 -14.47 -11.97 1.90
C ALA A 127 -13.36 -11.00 1.45
N PHE A 128 -13.05 -10.00 2.28
CA PHE A 128 -11.99 -9.02 1.98
C PHE A 128 -10.62 -9.70 1.82
N TRP A 129 -10.38 -10.78 2.57
CA TRP A 129 -9.14 -11.56 2.51
C TRP A 129 -9.13 -12.64 1.41
N ALA A 130 -10.26 -12.90 0.76
CA ALA A 130 -10.41 -13.99 -0.20
C ALA A 130 -10.06 -13.62 -1.66
N SER A 131 -9.85 -12.34 -1.97
CA SER A 131 -9.68 -11.85 -3.36
C SER A 131 -8.31 -12.16 -3.98
N GLU A 132 -7.32 -12.58 -3.19
CA GLU A 132 -5.97 -12.88 -3.69
C GLU A 132 -5.83 -14.28 -4.33
N ARG A 133 -6.86 -15.14 -4.23
CA ARG A 133 -6.82 -16.52 -4.75
C ARG A 133 -7.48 -16.74 -6.11
N SER A 134 -7.95 -15.69 -6.78
CA SER A 134 -8.64 -15.84 -8.07
C SER A 134 -8.34 -14.69 -9.02
N ILE A 135 -7.13 -14.67 -9.57
CA ILE A 135 -6.88 -14.12 -10.89
C ILE A 135 -6.01 -15.15 -11.63
N PRO A 136 -6.48 -15.75 -12.75
CA PRO A 136 -5.66 -16.62 -13.59
C PRO A 136 -4.49 -15.87 -14.25
#